data_AF-A0A7C5JAN1-F1
#
_entry.id   AF-A0A7C5JAN1-F1
#
_cell.length_a   1.000
_cell.length_b   1.000
_cell.length_c   1.000
_cell.angle_alpha   90.00
_cell.angle_beta   90.00
_cell.angle_gamma   90.00
#
_symmetry.space_group_name_H-M   'P 1'
#
loop_
_entity.id
_entity.type
_entity.pdbx_description
1 polymer ?
#
loop_
_entity_poly.entity_id
_entity_poly.type
_entity_poly.pdbx_seq_one_letter_code
_entity_poly.pdbx_strand_id
1 'polypeptide(L)'
;MWSEKAIDAIWDDSVSEKFEGKMRKSIQMEQIKNIYLDLKNKPSSYQNFDQPKTKAPKIKLQAEEKENLGFGMCPVASPKTRCCNLLTLDAVESCGFDCSYCSIQSFYNEGKITFDTSLKDKLDNIILDPDEFYHIGTGQSSDSLMWGNRFGVLDHLVEFARKHPNVMLEFKTKSDNVSYFLEHTNLPKNLLFTWSLNPQIVIDHEEHLTASLDERLTAAKKLEEKGHLVGFHFHPMIHIENWQEAYGEVFEKLVNMFDPKNVSLVSLGTLTFIKPVMKQIRAREFKTKILQ
;
A
#
# COMPACT_ATOMS: atom_id res chain seq x y z
N MET A 1 -9.87 -11.21 15.10
CA MET A 1 -9.09 -10.24 14.31
C MET A 1 -8.07 -9.48 15.16
N TRP A 2 -8.50 -8.66 16.12
CA TRP A 2 -7.59 -7.79 16.89
C TRP A 2 -6.81 -8.47 18.03
N SER A 3 -6.87 -9.80 18.14
CA SER A 3 -6.38 -10.58 19.29
C SER A 3 -6.99 -10.18 20.65
N GLU A 4 -8.19 -9.58 20.64
CA GLU A 4 -8.97 -9.27 21.83
C GLU A 4 -9.91 -10.41 22.23
N LYS A 5 -10.37 -10.39 23.49
CA LYS A 5 -11.34 -11.37 24.01
C LYS A 5 -12.65 -11.32 23.20
N ALA A 6 -13.23 -12.49 22.97
CA ALA A 6 -14.54 -12.61 22.34
C ALA A 6 -15.65 -12.13 23.29
N ILE A 7 -16.83 -11.82 22.72
CA ILE A 7 -17.96 -11.22 23.46
C ILE A 7 -18.37 -12.08 24.66
N ASP A 8 -18.41 -13.40 24.48
CA ASP A 8 -18.70 -14.39 25.53
C ASP A 8 -17.69 -14.34 26.69
N ALA A 9 -16.42 -14.07 26.41
CA ALA A 9 -15.36 -13.99 27.42
C ALA A 9 -15.31 -12.65 28.17
N ILE A 10 -15.96 -11.60 27.65
CA ILE A 10 -16.11 -10.29 28.31
C ILE A 10 -17.52 -10.08 28.87
N TRP A 11 -18.42 -11.02 28.63
CA TRP A 11 -19.78 -10.98 29.14
C TRP A 11 -19.78 -11.34 30.63
N ASP A 12 -20.11 -10.37 31.48
CA ASP A 12 -20.17 -10.55 32.92
C ASP A 12 -21.60 -10.32 33.42
N ASP A 13 -22.32 -11.39 33.73
CA ASP A 13 -23.70 -11.29 34.22
C ASP A 13 -23.79 -10.69 35.64
N SER A 14 -22.68 -10.66 36.39
CA SER A 14 -22.69 -10.18 37.79
C SER A 14 -22.99 -8.68 37.89
N VAL A 15 -22.66 -7.89 36.86
CA VAL A 15 -22.91 -6.44 36.84
C VAL A 15 -24.40 -6.11 36.73
N SER A 16 -25.22 -7.05 36.25
CA SER A 16 -26.64 -6.84 35.97
C SER A 16 -27.57 -7.76 36.76
N GLU A 17 -27.02 -8.65 37.61
CA GLU A 17 -27.75 -9.71 38.33
C GLU A 17 -28.93 -9.20 39.17
N LYS A 18 -28.84 -7.98 39.72
CA LYS A 18 -29.89 -7.36 40.56
C LYS A 18 -31.00 -6.68 39.78
N PHE A 19 -30.91 -6.65 38.46
CA PHE A 19 -31.84 -5.93 37.58
C PHE A 19 -32.63 -6.91 36.71
N GLU A 20 -33.84 -6.52 36.33
CA GLU A 20 -34.70 -7.34 35.48
C GLU A 20 -35.12 -6.60 34.20
N GLY A 21 -35.59 -7.39 33.23
CA GLY A 21 -36.20 -6.88 32.00
C GLY A 21 -35.32 -5.92 31.21
N LYS A 22 -35.87 -4.74 30.87
CA LYS A 22 -35.19 -3.73 30.05
C LYS A 22 -33.97 -3.13 30.73
N MET A 23 -33.99 -3.00 32.06
CA MET A 23 -32.90 -2.39 32.82
C MET A 23 -31.65 -3.26 32.81
N ARG A 24 -31.81 -4.58 33.02
CA ARG A 24 -30.71 -5.56 32.91
C ARG A 24 -30.02 -5.49 31.55
N LYS A 25 -30.82 -5.53 30.47
CA LYS A 25 -30.30 -5.43 29.09
C LYS A 25 -29.53 -4.13 28.85
N SER A 26 -30.03 -3.00 29.36
CA SER A 26 -29.36 -1.70 29.20
C SER A 26 -27.98 -1.69 29.84
N ILE A 27 -27.87 -2.16 31.08
CA ILE A 27 -26.60 -2.20 31.84
C ILE A 27 -25.58 -3.10 31.14
N GLN A 28 -26.02 -4.26 30.67
CA GLN A 28 -25.15 -5.19 29.96
C GLN A 28 -24.62 -4.61 28.64
N MET A 29 -25.49 -3.93 27.89
CA MET A 29 -25.10 -3.26 26.64
C MET A 29 -24.17 -2.08 26.89
N GLU A 30 -24.35 -1.36 28.00
CA GLU A 30 -23.48 -0.26 28.41
C GLU A 30 -22.08 -0.76 28.77
N GLN A 31 -21.96 -1.90 29.47
CA GLN A 31 -20.67 -2.53 29.75
C GLN A 31 -19.91 -2.86 28.45
N ILE A 32 -20.56 -3.54 27.50
CA ILE A 32 -19.94 -3.89 26.22
C ILE A 32 -19.55 -2.62 25.44
N LYS A 33 -20.41 -1.60 25.46
CA LYS A 33 -20.13 -0.32 24.82
C LYS A 33 -18.89 0.35 25.42
N ASN A 34 -18.72 0.31 26.74
CA ASN A 34 -17.55 0.87 27.41
C ASN A 34 -16.28 0.13 27.02
N ILE A 35 -16.29 -1.20 27.00
CA ILE A 35 -15.15 -2.01 26.54
C ILE A 35 -14.79 -1.67 25.08
N TYR A 36 -15.79 -1.54 24.20
CA TYR A 36 -15.56 -1.12 22.82
C TYR A 36 -14.97 0.28 22.72
N LEU A 37 -15.47 1.24 23.51
CA LEU A 37 -14.95 2.61 23.51
C LEU A 37 -13.50 2.66 24.02
N ASP A 38 -13.17 1.87 25.03
CA ASP A 38 -11.80 1.76 25.54
C ASP A 38 -10.87 1.19 24.47
N LEU A 39 -11.27 0.12 23.78
CA LEU A 39 -10.49 -0.46 22.68
C LEU A 39 -10.28 0.51 21.52
N LYS A 40 -11.33 1.26 21.16
CA LYS A 40 -11.30 2.25 20.07
C LYS A 40 -10.40 3.44 20.40
N ASN A 41 -10.39 3.88 21.65
CA ASN A 41 -9.64 5.08 22.07
C ASN A 41 -8.20 4.76 22.46
N LYS A 42 -7.88 3.50 22.74
CA LYS A 42 -6.52 3.06 23.04
C LYS A 42 -5.70 2.95 21.74
N PRO A 43 -4.45 3.47 21.71
CA PRO A 43 -3.54 3.21 20.60
C PRO A 43 -3.38 1.71 20.34
N SER A 44 -3.28 1.34 19.06
CA SER A 44 -3.01 -0.04 18.70
C SER A 44 -1.61 -0.44 19.16
N SER A 45 -1.48 -1.60 19.78
CA SER A 45 -0.18 -2.15 20.19
C SER A 45 0.00 -3.54 19.61
N TYR A 46 1.22 -3.81 19.14
CA TYR A 46 1.64 -5.14 18.68
C TYR A 46 2.31 -5.96 19.80
N GLN A 47 2.35 -5.44 21.02
CA GLN A 47 2.85 -6.21 22.16
C GLN A 47 1.96 -7.43 22.38
N ASN A 48 2.57 -8.62 22.47
CA ASN A 48 1.88 -9.92 22.57
C ASN A 48 0.91 -10.21 21.41
N PHE A 49 1.14 -9.59 20.24
CA PHE A 49 0.30 -9.78 19.06
C PHE A 49 0.87 -10.87 18.15
N ASP A 50 0.65 -12.13 18.52
CA ASP A 50 1.12 -13.26 17.71
C ASP A 50 0.26 -13.43 16.46
N GLN A 51 0.86 -13.18 15.30
CA GLN A 51 0.35 -13.56 13.99
C GLN A 51 1.06 -14.81 13.48
N PRO A 52 0.31 -15.86 13.08
CA PRO A 52 0.92 -16.95 12.33
C PRO A 52 1.50 -16.41 11.02
N LYS A 53 2.66 -16.93 10.60
CA LYS A 53 3.24 -16.58 9.29
C LYS A 53 2.21 -16.84 8.20
N THR A 54 1.81 -15.78 7.51
CA THR A 54 0.86 -15.85 6.41
C THR A 54 1.46 -16.73 5.30
N LYS A 55 0.77 -17.83 4.96
CA LYS A 55 1.14 -18.61 3.79
C LYS A 55 0.84 -17.76 2.56
N ALA A 56 1.82 -17.64 1.65
CA ALA A 56 1.60 -16.96 0.40
C ALA A 56 0.36 -17.54 -0.30
N PRO A 57 -0.61 -16.72 -0.70
CA PRO A 57 -1.79 -17.22 -1.38
C PRO A 57 -1.37 -17.95 -2.65
N LYS A 58 -2.12 -18.98 -3.05
CA LYS A 58 -1.91 -19.63 -4.35
C LYS A 58 -2.37 -18.68 -5.44
N ILE A 59 -1.42 -17.92 -5.98
CA ILE A 59 -1.65 -16.96 -7.03
C ILE A 59 -1.40 -17.61 -8.39
N LYS A 60 -2.35 -17.49 -9.31
CA LYS A 60 -2.16 -17.85 -10.71
C LYS A 60 -1.77 -16.60 -11.51
N LEU A 61 -0.60 -16.64 -12.14
CA LEU A 61 -0.21 -15.61 -13.10
C LEU A 61 -0.88 -15.91 -14.44
N GLN A 62 -1.47 -14.90 -15.06
CA GLN A 62 -2.12 -15.00 -16.35
C GLN A 62 -1.72 -13.82 -17.23
N ALA A 63 -1.51 -14.11 -18.51
CA ALA A 63 -1.41 -13.09 -19.53
C ALA A 63 -2.67 -13.18 -20.40
N GLU A 64 -3.38 -12.07 -20.56
CA GLU A 64 -4.57 -11.97 -21.40
C GLU A 64 -4.67 -10.57 -21.99
N GLU A 65 -5.38 -10.43 -23.10
CA GLU A 65 -5.68 -9.12 -23.66
C GLU A 65 -6.76 -8.45 -22.81
N LYS A 66 -6.49 -7.23 -22.36
CA LYS A 66 -7.47 -6.43 -21.61
C LYS A 66 -8.20 -5.47 -22.54
N GLU A 67 -9.39 -5.01 -22.16
CA GLU A 67 -10.06 -3.93 -22.90
C GLU A 67 -9.48 -2.55 -22.53
N ASN A 68 -9.21 -2.30 -21.24
CA ASN A 68 -8.76 -1.02 -20.73
C ASN A 68 -7.32 -1.12 -20.15
N LEU A 69 -6.58 -0.02 -20.19
CA LEU A 69 -5.24 0.15 -19.61
C LEU A 69 -5.29 0.66 -18.15
N GLY A 70 -6.47 1.08 -17.67
CA GLY A 70 -6.59 1.77 -16.39
C GLY A 70 -5.85 3.12 -16.39
N PHE A 71 -5.61 3.69 -17.58
CA PHE A 71 -4.96 4.99 -17.73
C PHE A 71 -5.96 6.13 -17.50
N GLY A 72 -5.71 6.98 -16.50
CA GLY A 72 -6.62 8.09 -16.19
C GLY A 72 -6.28 8.84 -14.92
N MET A 73 -7.16 9.76 -14.51
CA MET A 73 -6.99 10.51 -13.27
C MET A 73 -7.04 9.59 -12.05
N CYS A 74 -6.22 9.89 -11.04
CA CYS A 74 -6.28 9.24 -9.73
C CYS A 74 -7.73 9.13 -9.21
N PRO A 75 -8.17 7.97 -8.71
CA PRO A 75 -9.55 7.76 -8.26
C PRO A 75 -10.03 8.72 -7.15
N VAL A 76 -9.10 9.37 -6.44
CA VAL A 76 -9.39 10.33 -5.37
C VAL A 76 -9.50 11.76 -5.92
N ALA A 77 -9.12 12.01 -7.17
CA ALA A 77 -9.20 13.31 -7.80
C ALA A 77 -10.66 13.80 -7.85
N SER A 78 -10.94 14.88 -7.14
CA SER A 78 -12.24 15.53 -7.15
C SER A 78 -12.12 17.03 -6.92
N PRO A 79 -13.15 17.82 -7.26
CA PRO A 79 -13.21 19.24 -6.92
C PRO A 79 -13.12 19.53 -5.42
N LYS A 80 -13.36 18.52 -4.56
CA LYS A 80 -13.29 18.64 -3.10
C LYS A 80 -11.88 18.41 -2.53
N THR A 81 -10.95 17.95 -3.36
CA THR A 81 -9.57 17.64 -2.97
C THR A 81 -8.61 18.59 -3.64
N ARG A 82 -7.54 19.00 -2.96
CA ARG A 82 -6.39 19.59 -3.64
C ARG A 82 -5.68 18.48 -4.41
N CYS A 83 -5.89 18.44 -5.71
CA CYS A 83 -5.37 17.37 -6.56
C CYS A 83 -3.87 17.58 -6.82
N CYS A 84 -3.11 16.48 -6.79
CA CYS A 84 -1.71 16.45 -7.23
C CYS A 84 -1.56 16.22 -8.73
N ASN A 85 -2.68 16.16 -9.47
CA ASN A 85 -2.76 15.86 -10.91
C ASN A 85 -2.06 14.57 -11.34
N LEU A 86 -1.95 13.60 -10.42
CA LEU A 86 -1.42 12.27 -10.73
C LEU A 86 -2.38 11.53 -11.67
N LEU A 87 -1.82 11.04 -12.78
CA LEU A 87 -2.44 10.03 -13.61
C LEU A 87 -1.99 8.65 -13.14
N THR A 88 -2.88 7.67 -13.22
CA THR A 88 -2.59 6.27 -12.91
C THR A 88 -2.47 5.48 -14.21
N LEU A 89 -1.68 4.43 -14.18
CA LEU A 89 -1.48 3.49 -15.27
C LEU A 89 -1.44 2.07 -14.71
N ASP A 90 -2.41 1.24 -15.06
CA ASP A 90 -2.51 -0.11 -14.52
C ASP A 90 -1.77 -1.11 -15.41
N ALA A 91 -0.44 -1.15 -15.26
CA ALA A 91 0.42 -2.05 -16.03
C ALA A 91 0.22 -3.54 -15.65
N VAL A 92 -0.16 -3.80 -14.39
CA VAL A 92 -0.49 -5.12 -13.86
C VAL A 92 -1.69 -4.96 -12.93
N GLU A 93 -2.62 -5.91 -12.99
CA GLU A 93 -3.78 -5.95 -12.09
C GLU A 93 -3.59 -7.00 -11.00
N SER A 94 -3.97 -6.62 -9.78
CA SER A 94 -3.78 -7.35 -8.53
C SER A 94 -2.33 -7.39 -8.07
N CYS A 95 -2.13 -7.71 -6.79
CA CYS A 95 -0.81 -7.70 -6.15
C CYS A 95 -0.59 -9.01 -5.39
N GLY A 96 0.64 -9.51 -5.39
CA GLY A 96 0.99 -10.71 -4.64
C GLY A 96 1.45 -10.45 -3.20
N PHE A 97 1.54 -9.19 -2.79
CA PHE A 97 1.68 -8.82 -1.38
C PHE A 97 0.37 -8.97 -0.64
N ASP A 98 0.46 -9.19 0.68
CA ASP A 98 -0.70 -9.48 1.51
C ASP A 98 -0.89 -8.47 2.64
N CYS A 99 -0.77 -7.18 2.33
CA CYS A 99 -0.96 -6.14 3.34
C CYS A 99 -2.39 -6.20 3.93
N SER A 100 -2.48 -6.11 5.24
CA SER A 100 -3.74 -6.14 5.99
C SER A 100 -4.68 -5.00 5.65
N TYR A 101 -4.11 -3.84 5.36
CA TYR A 101 -4.82 -2.62 5.02
C TYR A 101 -5.04 -2.45 3.51
N CYS A 102 -4.72 -3.46 2.69
CA CYS A 102 -4.78 -3.34 1.23
C CYS A 102 -6.22 -3.17 0.72
N SER A 103 -6.49 -2.04 0.07
CA SER A 103 -7.75 -1.82 -0.63
C SER A 103 -7.80 -2.56 -1.98
N ILE A 104 -6.67 -2.73 -2.68
CA ILE A 104 -6.59 -3.41 -3.99
C ILE A 104 -7.15 -4.83 -3.91
N GLN A 105 -6.76 -5.59 -2.89
CA GLN A 105 -7.30 -6.94 -2.69
C GLN A 105 -8.81 -6.96 -2.49
N SER A 106 -9.42 -5.84 -2.10
CA SER A 106 -10.87 -5.76 -2.00
C SER A 106 -11.57 -5.60 -3.36
N PHE A 107 -10.82 -5.17 -4.38
CA PHE A 107 -11.31 -4.97 -5.75
C PHE A 107 -10.90 -6.13 -6.67
N TYR A 108 -9.74 -6.75 -6.44
CA TYR A 108 -9.17 -7.82 -7.28
C TYR A 108 -8.96 -9.12 -6.49
N ASN A 109 -10.04 -9.81 -6.10
CA ASN A 109 -9.98 -10.96 -5.18
C ASN A 109 -10.18 -12.33 -5.86
N GLU A 110 -9.58 -12.54 -7.04
CA GLU A 110 -9.78 -13.79 -7.79
C GLU A 110 -8.63 -14.82 -7.63
N GLY A 111 -7.61 -14.51 -6.82
CA GLY A 111 -6.41 -15.35 -6.74
C GLY A 111 -5.61 -15.41 -8.04
N LYS A 112 -5.79 -14.40 -8.91
CA LYS A 112 -5.11 -14.25 -10.19
C LYS A 112 -4.39 -12.90 -10.24
N ILE A 113 -3.27 -12.87 -10.94
CA ILE A 113 -2.55 -11.65 -11.32
C ILE A 113 -2.55 -11.61 -12.83
N THR A 114 -3.00 -10.50 -13.38
CA THR A 114 -3.18 -10.36 -14.81
C THR A 114 -2.18 -9.38 -15.40
N PHE A 115 -1.46 -9.85 -16.42
CA PHE A 115 -0.58 -9.06 -17.27
C PHE A 115 -1.28 -8.84 -18.61
N ASP A 116 -1.35 -7.59 -19.05
CA ASP A 116 -1.98 -7.27 -20.32
C ASP A 116 -1.03 -7.54 -21.50
N THR A 117 -1.39 -8.49 -22.37
CA THR A 117 -0.59 -8.82 -23.56
C THR A 117 -0.57 -7.69 -24.59
N SER A 118 -1.53 -6.77 -24.52
CA SER A 118 -1.64 -5.60 -25.41
C SER A 118 -1.05 -4.32 -24.80
N LEU A 119 -0.38 -4.41 -23.64
CA LEU A 119 0.15 -3.26 -22.89
C LEU A 119 0.97 -2.32 -23.78
N LYS A 120 1.90 -2.86 -24.57
CA LYS A 120 2.75 -2.07 -25.48
C LYS A 120 1.93 -1.23 -26.45
N ASP A 121 0.96 -1.85 -27.12
CA ASP A 121 0.18 -1.17 -28.16
C ASP A 121 -0.74 -0.12 -27.54
N LYS A 122 -1.26 -0.37 -26.34
CA LYS A 122 -2.05 0.65 -25.62
C LYS A 122 -1.20 1.82 -25.16
N LEU A 123 0.01 1.59 -24.67
CA LEU A 123 0.96 2.65 -24.33
C LEU A 123 1.31 3.50 -25.54
N ASP A 124 1.57 2.85 -26.69
CA ASP A 124 1.86 3.55 -27.96
C ASP A 124 0.68 4.39 -28.47
N ASN A 125 -0.55 4.08 -28.05
CA ASN A 125 -1.76 4.82 -28.41
C ASN A 125 -2.13 5.94 -27.42
N ILE A 126 -1.37 6.13 -26.33
CA ILE A 126 -1.61 7.26 -25.42
C ILE A 126 -1.17 8.55 -26.12
N ILE A 127 -2.09 9.51 -26.23
CA ILE A 127 -1.82 10.85 -26.77
C ILE A 127 -1.63 11.81 -25.60
N LEU A 128 -0.46 12.42 -25.51
CA LEU A 128 -0.09 13.42 -24.52
C LEU A 128 0.36 14.71 -25.23
N ASP A 129 0.04 15.86 -24.64
CA ASP A 129 0.53 17.15 -25.13
C ASP A 129 2.03 17.29 -24.79
N PRO A 130 2.94 17.42 -25.77
CA PRO A 130 4.36 17.53 -25.50
C PRO A 130 4.75 18.81 -24.73
N ASP A 131 3.90 19.84 -24.75
CA ASP A 131 4.14 21.12 -24.05
C ASP A 131 3.67 21.10 -22.58
N GLU A 132 2.97 20.05 -22.17
CA GLU A 132 2.50 19.83 -20.79
C GLU A 132 3.38 18.83 -20.03
N PHE A 133 3.43 18.97 -18.71
CA PHE A 133 4.11 18.01 -17.84
C PHE A 133 3.12 17.03 -17.21
N TYR A 134 3.41 15.74 -17.29
CA TYR A 134 2.57 14.69 -16.72
C TYR A 134 3.31 13.90 -15.65
N HIS A 135 2.63 13.61 -14.54
CA HIS A 135 3.09 12.62 -13.56
C HIS A 135 2.19 11.39 -13.66
N ILE A 136 2.75 10.26 -14.07
CA ILE A 136 2.02 9.00 -14.29
C ILE A 136 2.57 7.93 -13.35
N GLY A 137 1.74 7.33 -12.50
CA GLY A 137 2.15 6.29 -11.54
C GLY A 137 1.63 4.90 -11.88
N THR A 138 2.49 3.87 -11.74
CA THR A 138 2.20 2.47 -12.12
C THR A 138 1.81 1.54 -10.97
N GLY A 139 1.50 2.08 -9.79
CA GLY A 139 1.32 1.33 -8.54
C GLY A 139 -0.10 1.35 -7.95
N GLN A 140 -1.11 1.66 -8.76
CA GLN A 140 -2.50 1.80 -8.28
C GLN A 140 -3.21 0.45 -8.16
N SER A 141 -3.11 -0.41 -9.17
CA SER A 141 -3.77 -1.72 -9.21
C SER A 141 -2.83 -2.91 -8.92
N SER A 142 -1.52 -2.67 -8.78
CA SER A 142 -0.49 -3.65 -8.39
C SER A 142 0.69 -2.93 -7.73
N ASP A 143 1.65 -3.70 -7.22
CA ASP A 143 3.01 -3.19 -6.99
C ASP A 143 3.81 -3.13 -8.30
N SER A 144 4.50 -2.01 -8.54
CA SER A 144 5.16 -1.74 -9.84
C SER A 144 6.40 -2.61 -10.08
N LEU A 145 7.12 -2.98 -9.01
CA LEU A 145 8.44 -3.63 -9.13
C LEU A 145 8.44 -5.08 -8.65
N MET A 146 7.43 -5.50 -7.88
CA MET A 146 7.29 -6.87 -7.40
C MET A 146 7.52 -7.92 -8.50
N TRP A 147 6.97 -7.69 -9.70
CA TRP A 147 6.95 -8.70 -10.76
C TRP A 147 8.23 -8.78 -11.59
N GLY A 148 9.16 -7.83 -11.42
CA GLY A 148 10.28 -7.63 -12.34
C GLY A 148 9.79 -7.42 -13.78
N ASN A 149 10.62 -7.74 -14.77
CA ASN A 149 10.26 -7.59 -16.19
C ASN A 149 9.45 -8.77 -16.75
N ARG A 150 8.57 -9.35 -15.94
CA ARG A 150 7.73 -10.47 -16.39
C ARG A 150 6.79 -9.99 -17.50
N PHE A 151 6.67 -10.78 -18.56
CA PHE A 151 5.89 -10.45 -19.76
C PHE A 151 6.29 -9.11 -20.41
N GLY A 152 7.53 -8.62 -20.19
CA GLY A 152 8.02 -7.40 -20.83
C GLY A 152 7.45 -6.10 -20.25
N VAL A 153 6.77 -6.16 -19.09
CA VAL A 153 6.10 -4.99 -18.50
C VAL A 153 7.04 -3.80 -18.27
N LEU A 154 8.26 -4.04 -17.78
CA LEU A 154 9.22 -2.96 -17.52
C LEU A 154 9.83 -2.44 -18.83
N ASP A 155 10.05 -3.32 -19.82
CA ASP A 155 10.51 -2.89 -21.15
C ASP A 155 9.51 -1.93 -21.80
N HIS A 156 8.22 -2.26 -21.75
CA HIS A 156 7.16 -1.44 -22.31
C HIS A 156 7.04 -0.09 -21.59
N LEU A 157 7.13 -0.08 -20.26
CA LEU A 157 7.09 1.15 -19.46
C LEU A 157 8.33 2.04 -19.70
N VAL A 158 9.52 1.45 -19.77
CA VAL A 158 10.76 2.19 -20.06
C VAL A 158 10.75 2.77 -21.46
N GLU A 159 10.22 2.04 -22.45
CA GLU A 159 10.10 2.55 -23.81
C GLU A 159 9.06 3.68 -23.91
N PHE A 160 7.94 3.56 -23.20
CA PHE A 160 6.96 4.64 -23.07
C PHE A 160 7.61 5.91 -22.47
N ALA A 161 8.32 5.78 -21.34
CA ALA A 161 9.01 6.93 -20.75
C ALA A 161 10.04 7.56 -21.70
N ARG A 162 10.74 6.74 -22.49
CA ARG A 162 11.72 7.23 -23.49
C ARG A 162 11.06 8.04 -24.61
N LYS A 163 9.87 7.62 -25.08
CA LYS A 163 9.10 8.34 -26.10
C LYS A 163 8.48 9.65 -25.60
N HIS A 164 8.23 9.75 -24.30
CA HIS A 164 7.57 10.90 -23.67
C HIS A 164 8.45 11.57 -22.60
N PRO A 165 9.47 12.36 -22.99
CA PRO A 165 10.39 12.99 -22.05
C PRO A 165 9.74 14.01 -21.09
N ASN A 166 8.53 14.50 -21.42
CA ASN A 166 7.70 15.38 -20.60
C ASN A 166 6.85 14.64 -19.54
N VAL A 167 6.91 13.31 -19.51
CA VAL A 167 6.25 12.46 -18.50
C VAL A 167 7.25 12.11 -17.40
N MET A 168 6.93 12.34 -16.14
CA MET A 168 7.56 11.65 -15.02
C MET A 168 6.83 10.33 -14.76
N LEU A 169 7.47 9.21 -15.06
CA LEU A 169 6.90 7.88 -14.86
C LEU A 169 7.33 7.33 -13.49
N GLU A 170 6.36 7.21 -12.58
CA GLU A 170 6.55 6.76 -11.20
C GLU A 170 6.32 5.26 -11.03
N PHE A 171 7.35 4.55 -10.56
CA PHE A 171 7.28 3.17 -10.11
C PHE A 171 7.15 3.13 -8.58
N LYS A 172 5.92 2.97 -8.09
CA LYS A 172 5.63 2.86 -6.66
C LYS A 172 5.75 1.40 -6.21
N THR A 173 6.49 1.13 -5.14
CA THR A 173 6.73 -0.24 -4.66
C THR A 173 6.84 -0.39 -3.13
N LYS A 174 6.70 -1.63 -2.66
CA LYS A 174 7.09 -2.16 -1.34
C LYS A 174 8.13 -3.30 -1.45
N SER A 175 8.65 -3.53 -2.65
CA SER A 175 9.68 -4.54 -2.94
C SER A 175 11.09 -3.94 -2.91
N ASP A 176 12.08 -4.82 -2.91
CA ASP A 176 13.49 -4.55 -3.17
C ASP A 176 13.93 -4.98 -4.58
N ASN A 177 12.97 -5.39 -5.43
CA ASN A 177 13.23 -5.98 -6.74
C ASN A 177 13.56 -4.93 -7.80
N VAL A 178 14.77 -4.39 -7.72
CA VAL A 178 15.27 -3.32 -8.60
C VAL A 178 16.31 -3.81 -9.62
N SER A 179 16.56 -5.12 -9.70
CA SER A 179 17.64 -5.70 -10.51
C SER A 179 17.58 -5.27 -11.98
N TYR A 180 16.38 -5.25 -12.57
CA TYR A 180 16.17 -4.79 -13.93
C TYR A 180 16.81 -3.41 -14.17
N PHE A 181 16.54 -2.44 -13.30
CA PHE A 181 17.07 -1.09 -13.45
C PHE A 181 18.56 -1.00 -13.10
N LEU A 182 19.09 -1.91 -12.28
CA LEU A 182 20.53 -1.97 -11.98
C LEU A 182 21.35 -2.58 -13.13
N GLU A 183 20.78 -3.52 -13.88
CA GLU A 183 21.45 -4.21 -14.98
C GLU A 183 21.45 -3.40 -16.29
N HIS A 184 20.48 -2.50 -16.49
CA HIS A 184 20.37 -1.69 -17.71
C HIS A 184 21.07 -0.33 -17.60
N THR A 185 21.87 0.06 -18.59
CA THR A 185 22.70 1.28 -18.52
C THR A 185 22.11 2.50 -19.25
N ASN A 186 21.20 2.31 -20.20
CA ASN A 186 20.61 3.38 -21.03
C ASN A 186 19.13 3.64 -20.69
N LEU A 187 18.87 3.92 -19.42
CA LEU A 187 17.53 4.23 -18.91
C LEU A 187 17.22 5.72 -19.11
N PRO A 188 15.97 6.07 -19.46
CA PRO A 188 15.58 7.46 -19.61
C PRO A 188 15.58 8.18 -18.24
N LYS A 189 15.79 9.49 -18.23
CA LYS A 189 15.99 10.28 -17.00
C LYS A 189 14.70 10.58 -16.24
N ASN A 190 13.56 10.44 -16.90
CA ASN A 190 12.23 10.77 -16.40
C ASN A 190 11.55 9.56 -15.71
N LEU A 191 12.36 8.70 -15.10
CA LEU A 191 11.88 7.62 -14.22
C LEU A 191 12.02 8.08 -12.77
N LEU A 192 10.94 7.93 -12.01
CA LEU A 192 10.89 8.19 -10.57
C LEU A 192 10.59 6.88 -9.85
N PHE A 193 11.37 6.53 -8.84
CA PHE A 193 11.16 5.33 -8.04
C PHE A 193 10.71 5.69 -6.65
N THR A 194 9.56 5.18 -6.20
CA THR A 194 9.05 5.54 -4.88
C THR A 194 8.74 4.32 -4.02
N TRP A 195 9.13 4.40 -2.75
CA TRP A 195 8.88 3.34 -1.78
C TRP A 195 7.79 3.74 -0.81
N SER A 196 6.84 2.84 -0.57
CA SER A 196 6.01 2.97 0.63
C SER A 196 6.85 2.58 1.83
N LEU A 197 6.88 3.41 2.87
CA LEU A 197 7.64 3.18 4.09
C LEU A 197 6.71 3.16 5.30
N ASN A 198 7.09 2.32 6.25
CA ASN A 198 6.50 2.23 7.57
C ASN A 198 7.58 1.78 8.56
N PRO A 199 7.41 2.02 9.87
CA PRO A 199 8.28 1.43 10.88
C PRO A 199 8.29 -0.10 10.74
N GLN A 200 9.43 -0.73 11.03
CA GLN A 200 9.58 -2.18 10.84
C GLN A 200 8.51 -2.98 11.59
N ILE A 201 8.14 -2.53 12.80
CA ILE A 201 7.06 -3.13 13.59
C ILE A 201 5.71 -3.14 12.84
N VAL A 202 5.39 -2.11 12.05
CA VAL A 202 4.17 -2.09 11.22
C VAL A 202 4.33 -3.01 10.02
N ILE A 203 5.52 -3.02 9.38
CA ILE A 203 5.78 -3.89 8.23
C ILE A 203 5.62 -5.36 8.62
N ASP A 204 6.21 -5.78 9.73
CA ASP A 204 6.19 -7.17 10.19
C ASP A 204 4.76 -7.68 10.45
N HIS A 205 3.89 -6.81 10.97
CA HIS A 205 2.54 -7.18 11.38
C HIS A 205 1.46 -6.88 10.34
N GLU A 206 1.70 -5.98 9.39
CA GLU A 206 0.63 -5.48 8.50
C GLU A 206 1.01 -5.50 7.01
N GLU A 207 2.27 -5.72 6.65
CA GLU A 207 2.75 -5.69 5.25
C GLU A 207 3.37 -7.04 4.83
N HIS A 208 2.57 -8.10 4.92
CA HIS A 208 3.04 -9.45 4.64
C HIS A 208 3.56 -9.63 3.21
N LEU A 209 4.62 -10.45 3.08
CA LEU A 209 5.30 -10.79 1.83
C LEU A 209 6.01 -9.63 1.14
N THR A 210 6.12 -8.47 1.80
CA THR A 210 6.85 -7.31 1.29
C THR A 210 8.29 -7.30 1.79
N ALA A 211 9.13 -6.43 1.22
CA ALA A 211 10.47 -6.20 1.73
C ALA A 211 10.42 -5.46 3.07
N SER A 212 11.40 -5.70 3.94
CA SER A 212 11.65 -4.93 5.16
C SER A 212 11.98 -3.46 4.87
N LEU A 213 11.95 -2.62 5.90
CA LEU A 213 12.33 -1.21 5.78
C LEU A 213 13.75 -1.07 5.22
N ASP A 214 14.72 -1.79 5.79
CA ASP A 214 16.12 -1.67 5.39
C ASP A 214 16.37 -2.19 3.97
N GLU A 215 15.67 -3.25 3.53
CA GLU A 215 15.71 -3.72 2.14
C GLU A 215 15.15 -2.66 1.17
N ARG A 216 14.03 -2.02 1.49
CA ARG A 216 13.46 -0.92 0.68
C ARG A 216 14.42 0.26 0.58
N LEU A 217 14.99 0.71 1.71
CA LEU A 217 15.93 1.83 1.73
C LEU A 217 17.22 1.49 0.99
N THR A 218 17.71 0.25 1.09
CA THR A 218 18.88 -0.22 0.34
C THR A 218 18.61 -0.25 -1.17
N ALA A 219 17.44 -0.73 -1.59
CA ALA A 219 17.05 -0.73 -3.00
C ALA A 219 16.91 0.70 -3.55
N ALA A 220 16.30 1.61 -2.77
CA ALA A 220 16.22 3.02 -3.09
C ALA A 220 17.59 3.66 -3.24
N LYS A 221 18.51 3.38 -2.32
CA LYS A 221 19.87 3.92 -2.36
C LYS A 221 20.62 3.49 -3.62
N LYS A 222 20.51 2.22 -4.02
CA LYS A 222 21.14 1.72 -5.26
C LYS A 222 20.64 2.43 -6.52
N LEU A 223 19.36 2.80 -6.58
CA LEU A 223 18.80 3.55 -7.72
C LEU A 223 19.16 5.03 -7.68
N GLU A 224 19.19 5.64 -6.49
CA GLU A 224 19.69 7.01 -6.30
C GLU A 224 21.16 7.13 -6.72
N GLU A 225 22.02 6.19 -6.32
CA GLU A 225 23.44 6.14 -6.72
C GLU A 225 23.64 5.96 -8.22
N LYS A 226 22.65 5.39 -8.91
CA LYS A 226 22.61 5.28 -10.38
C LYS A 226 22.11 6.57 -11.07
N GLY A 227 21.78 7.60 -10.29
CA GLY A 227 21.35 8.91 -10.76
C GLY A 227 19.85 9.02 -11.04
N HIS A 228 19.04 8.08 -10.52
CA HIS A 228 17.59 8.18 -10.60
C HIS A 228 17.01 8.96 -9.42
N LEU A 229 15.89 9.64 -9.67
CA LEU A 229 15.13 10.29 -8.61
C LEU A 229 14.39 9.26 -7.77
N VAL A 230 14.39 9.47 -6.46
CA VAL A 230 13.66 8.62 -5.51
C VAL A 230 12.61 9.41 -4.73
N GLY A 231 11.67 8.71 -4.11
CA GLY A 231 10.66 9.31 -3.24
C GLY A 231 10.09 8.34 -2.23
N PHE A 232 9.42 8.87 -1.21
CA PHE A 232 8.98 8.09 -0.06
C PHE A 232 7.53 8.38 0.31
N HIS A 233 6.73 7.32 0.45
CA HIS A 233 5.32 7.39 0.83
C HIS A 233 5.09 6.77 2.21
N PHE A 234 4.68 7.58 3.17
CA PHE A 234 4.11 7.11 4.42
C PHE A 234 2.59 7.06 4.25
N HIS A 235 2.15 6.11 3.42
CA HIS A 235 0.76 5.98 3.03
C HIS A 235 0.34 4.50 3.08
N PRO A 236 -0.22 4.04 4.21
CA PRO A 236 -0.70 4.82 5.35
C PRO A 236 0.33 4.99 6.48
N MET A 237 0.28 6.13 7.18
CA MET A 237 0.73 6.26 8.57
C MET A 237 -0.30 5.62 9.50
N ILE A 238 0.18 4.69 10.33
CA ILE A 238 -0.59 3.91 11.31
C ILE A 238 -0.32 4.45 12.72
N HIS A 239 -1.40 4.78 13.44
CA HIS A 239 -1.35 5.27 14.82
C HIS A 239 -1.23 4.11 15.81
N ILE A 240 0.01 3.68 16.06
CA ILE A 240 0.36 2.68 17.07
C ILE A 240 0.87 3.33 18.35
N GLU A 241 0.95 2.54 19.41
CA GLU A 241 1.72 2.87 20.61
C GLU A 241 3.16 3.24 20.23
N ASN A 242 3.66 4.37 20.75
CA ASN A 242 4.98 4.94 20.42
C ASN A 242 5.22 5.23 18.94
N TRP A 243 4.17 5.60 18.18
CA TRP A 243 4.32 5.92 16.76
C TRP A 243 5.27 7.09 16.51
N GLN A 244 5.31 8.11 17.38
CA GLN A 244 6.15 9.29 17.15
C GLN A 244 7.62 8.91 17.10
N GLU A 245 8.06 8.09 18.05
CA GLU A 245 9.40 7.54 18.13
C GLU A 245 9.66 6.61 16.93
N ALA A 246 8.74 5.68 16.67
CA ALA A 246 8.89 4.68 15.61
C ALA A 246 9.00 5.30 14.21
N TYR A 247 8.19 6.32 13.87
CA TYR A 247 8.33 7.04 12.60
C TYR A 247 9.50 8.03 12.62
N GLY A 248 9.81 8.62 13.78
CA GLY A 248 10.98 9.48 13.97
C GLY A 248 12.28 8.79 13.55
N GLU A 249 12.48 7.54 13.99
CA GLU A 249 13.62 6.72 13.59
C GLU A 249 13.69 6.49 12.07
N VAL A 250 12.55 6.30 11.40
CA VAL A 250 12.50 6.16 9.93
C VAL A 250 12.90 7.47 9.26
N PHE A 251 12.41 8.61 9.74
CA PHE A 251 12.77 9.92 9.19
C PHE A 251 14.25 10.24 9.39
N GLU A 252 14.82 9.93 10.56
CA GLU A 252 16.25 10.08 10.81
C GLU A 252 17.09 9.22 9.85
N LYS A 253 16.70 7.96 9.62
CA LYS A 253 17.34 7.11 8.61
C LYS A 253 17.31 7.76 7.23
N LEU A 254 16.16 8.28 6.80
CA LEU A 254 16.03 8.94 5.49
C LEU A 254 16.95 10.16 5.35
N VAL A 255 16.95 11.05 6.35
CA VAL A 255 17.78 12.26 6.35
C VAL A 255 19.27 11.91 6.32
N ASN A 256 19.68 10.82 6.97
CA ASN A 256 21.07 10.38 7.00
C ASN A 256 21.51 9.66 5.72
N MET A 257 20.60 8.99 5.01
CA MET A 257 20.93 8.14 3.86
C MET A 257 20.86 8.83 2.51
N PHE A 258 19.99 9.84 2.35
CA PHE A 258 19.67 10.43 1.04
C PHE A 258 19.99 11.92 0.98
N ASP A 259 20.54 12.39 -0.15
CA ASP A 259 20.64 13.82 -0.42
C ASP A 259 19.23 14.35 -0.78
N PRO A 260 18.72 15.38 -0.09
CA PRO A 260 17.42 15.98 -0.41
C PRO A 260 17.27 16.40 -1.88
N LYS A 261 18.36 16.69 -2.59
CA LYS A 261 18.33 17.03 -4.03
C LYS A 261 17.92 15.86 -4.93
N ASN A 262 18.12 14.63 -4.46
CA ASN A 262 17.78 13.41 -5.20
C ASN A 262 16.41 12.83 -4.78
N VAL A 263 15.76 13.43 -3.77
CA VAL A 263 14.45 13.02 -3.27
C VAL A 263 13.38 13.96 -3.86
N SER A 264 12.60 13.46 -4.82
CA SER A 264 11.58 14.27 -5.51
C SER A 264 10.31 14.50 -4.70
N LEU A 265 9.97 13.56 -3.81
CA LEU A 265 8.77 13.68 -2.99
C LEU A 265 8.87 12.91 -1.68
N VAL A 266 8.18 13.45 -0.68
CA VAL A 266 7.78 12.72 0.53
C VAL A 266 6.30 12.98 0.73
N SER A 267 5.49 11.93 0.84
CA SER A 267 4.05 12.08 1.07
C SER A 267 3.63 11.37 2.35
N LEU A 268 2.72 12.00 3.09
CA LEU A 268 2.09 11.42 4.28
C LEU A 268 0.60 11.27 4.00
N GLY A 269 0.02 10.14 4.38
CA GLY A 269 -1.43 9.95 4.37
C GLY A 269 -1.86 8.90 5.36
N THR A 270 -3.16 8.81 5.61
CA THR A 270 -3.74 7.87 6.56
C THR A 270 -4.69 6.91 5.86
N LEU A 271 -5.21 5.93 6.61
CA LEU A 271 -6.18 4.97 6.11
C LEU A 271 -7.48 5.67 5.70
N THR A 272 -7.91 5.43 4.47
CA THR A 272 -9.13 6.01 3.88
C THR A 272 -10.05 4.89 3.39
N PHE A 273 -10.62 4.14 4.33
CA PHE A 273 -11.50 3.02 3.97
C PHE A 273 -12.95 3.43 3.77
N ILE A 274 -13.55 2.90 2.71
CA ILE A 274 -15.00 2.85 2.53
C ILE A 274 -15.58 1.62 3.25
N LYS A 275 -16.87 1.68 3.62
CA LYS A 275 -17.56 0.58 4.32
C LYS A 275 -17.41 -0.80 3.65
N PRO A 276 -17.50 -0.93 2.31
CA PRO A 276 -17.26 -2.21 1.64
C PRO A 276 -15.86 -2.78 1.91
N VAL A 277 -14.81 -1.96 1.80
CA VAL A 277 -13.42 -2.37 2.06
C VAL A 277 -13.25 -2.84 3.50
N MET A 278 -13.76 -2.10 4.48
CA MET A 278 -13.71 -2.54 5.88
C MET A 278 -14.41 -3.88 6.11
N LYS A 279 -15.55 -4.13 5.45
CA LYS A 279 -16.27 -5.40 5.56
C LYS A 279 -15.46 -6.56 4.99
N GLN A 280 -14.79 -6.34 3.86
CA GLN A 280 -13.95 -7.36 3.23
C GLN A 280 -12.69 -7.64 4.05
N ILE A 281 -12.01 -6.62 4.57
CA ILE A 281 -10.89 -6.78 5.50
C ILE A 281 -11.34 -7.63 6.70
N ARG A 282 -12.48 -7.30 7.32
CA ARG A 282 -13.04 -8.06 8.45
C ARG A 282 -13.38 -9.52 8.14
N ALA A 283 -13.66 -9.84 6.88
CA ALA A 283 -13.99 -11.20 6.44
C ALA A 283 -12.74 -12.04 6.12
N ARG A 284 -11.57 -11.41 5.95
CA ARG A 284 -10.32 -12.13 5.72
C ARG A 284 -9.86 -12.78 7.03
N GLU A 285 -9.32 -13.99 6.92
CA GLU A 285 -8.87 -14.80 8.06
C GLU A 285 -7.43 -14.46 8.49
N PHE A 286 -7.11 -13.19 8.70
CA PHE A 286 -5.85 -12.77 9.31
C PHE A 286 -6.10 -11.90 10.55
N LYS A 287 -5.22 -12.01 11.55
CA LYS A 287 -5.24 -11.08 12.68
C LYS A 287 -4.70 -9.74 12.19
N THR A 288 -5.21 -8.61 12.66
CA THR A 288 -4.64 -7.28 12.38
C THR A 288 -5.06 -6.27 13.43
N LYS A 289 -4.37 -5.14 13.56
CA LYS A 289 -4.78 -4.01 14.40
C LYS A 289 -5.34 -2.83 13.60
N ILE A 290 -5.31 -2.88 12.26
CA ILE A 290 -5.69 -1.79 11.34
C ILE A 290 -7.12 -1.26 11.54
N LEU A 291 -8.05 -2.11 11.97
CA LEU A 291 -9.46 -1.75 12.16
C LEU A 291 -9.89 -1.68 13.64
N GLN A 292 -8.95 -1.72 14.58
CA GLN A 292 -9.25 -1.60 16.02
C GLN A 292 -9.91 -0.26 16.33
#